data_AF-A0A942YVQ7-F1
#
_entry.id   AF-A0A942YVQ7-F1
#
_cell.length_a   1.000
_cell.length_b   1.000
_cell.length_c   1.000
_cell.angle_alpha   90.00
_cell.angle_beta   90.00
_cell.angle_gamma   90.00
#
_symmetry.space_group_name_H-M   'P 1'
#
loop_
_entity.id
_entity.type
_entity.pdbx_description
1 polymer ?
#
loop_
_entity_poly.entity_id
_entity_poly.type
_entity_poly.pdbx_seq_one_letter_code
_entity_poly.pdbx_strand_id
1 'polypeptide(L)' 'MEPKQPGNSNMTDFDKLNDRIIAESPTGPMLVIKTNLDPKNVTENNPYYHNEKAKDPKEFKDYFEE' A
#
# COMPACT_ATOMS: atom_id res chain seq x y z
N MET A 1 29.79 6.25 -0.94
CA MET A 1 30.18 4.82 -0.95
C MET A 1 29.16 4.12 -1.81
N GLU A 2 29.54 3.49 -2.91
CA GLU A 2 28.62 2.67 -3.69
C GLU A 2 28.21 1.44 -2.87
N PRO A 3 26.92 1.06 -2.87
CA PRO A 3 26.46 -0.13 -2.17
C PRO A 3 27.11 -1.36 -2.83
N LYS A 4 27.86 -2.14 -2.05
CA LYS A 4 28.25 -3.48 -2.49
C LYS A 4 26.96 -4.26 -2.73
N GLN A 5 26.83 -4.88 -3.89
CA GLN A 5 25.71 -5.78 -4.21
C GLN A 5 26.17 -7.24 -4.05
N PRO A 6 26.21 -7.80 -2.82
CA PRO A 6 26.43 -9.22 -2.62
C PRO A 6 25.14 -9.97 -3.01
N GLY A 7 24.94 -10.22 -4.30
CA GLY A 7 23.74 -10.84 -4.85
C GLY A 7 23.92 -11.29 -6.30
N ASN A 8 22.89 -11.91 -6.88
CA ASN A 8 22.88 -12.32 -8.28
C ASN A 8 22.85 -11.08 -9.19
N SER A 9 23.80 -10.96 -10.12
CA SER A 9 23.93 -9.83 -11.05
C SER A 9 22.74 -9.65 -12.01
N ASN A 10 21.88 -10.66 -12.13
CA ASN A 10 20.69 -10.63 -12.99
C ASN A 10 19.41 -10.28 -12.22
N MET A 11 19.50 -10.10 -10.90
CA MET A 11 18.36 -9.71 -10.08
C MET A 11 18.29 -8.20 -9.97
N THR A 12 17.09 -7.63 -10.17
CA THR A 12 16.90 -6.18 -10.06
C THR A 12 17.13 -5.72 -8.63
N ASP A 13 17.70 -4.53 -8.45
CA ASP A 13 17.99 -3.94 -7.14
C ASP A 13 16.75 -3.35 -6.45
N PHE A 14 15.62 -3.28 -7.18
CA PHE A 14 14.33 -2.74 -6.73
C PHE A 14 14.40 -1.28 -6.24
N ASP A 15 15.41 -0.54 -6.69
CA ASP A 15 15.64 0.86 -6.31
C ASP A 15 14.64 1.80 -7.00
N LYS A 16 14.20 1.48 -8.22
CA LYS A 16 13.22 2.28 -8.97
C LYS A 16 11.86 1.59 -9.03
N LEU A 17 10.81 2.39 -9.24
CA LEU A 17 9.43 1.89 -9.34
C LEU A 17 9.28 0.89 -10.49
N ASN A 18 9.92 1.17 -11.62
CA ASN A 18 9.85 0.42 -12.86
C ASN A 18 10.50 -0.97 -12.76
N ASP A 19 11.28 -1.18 -11.70
CA ASP A 19 11.91 -2.46 -11.37
C ASP A 19 10.92 -3.43 -10.72
N ARG A 20 9.74 -2.93 -10.34
CA ARG A 20 8.67 -3.69 -9.69
C ARG A 20 7.60 -4.03 -10.71
N ILE A 21 7.12 -5.27 -10.67
CA ILE A 21 5.91 -5.66 -11.38
C ILE A 21 4.72 -5.14 -10.56
N ILE A 22 4.00 -4.14 -11.10
CA ILE A 22 2.77 -3.62 -10.52
C ILE A 22 1.62 -4.16 -11.38
N ALA A 23 0.87 -5.13 -10.87
CA ALA A 23 -0.29 -5.65 -11.57
C ALA A 23 -1.46 -4.68 -11.44
N GLU A 24 -2.23 -4.51 -12.52
CA GLU A 24 -3.49 -3.77 -12.48
C GLU A 24 -4.55 -4.53 -11.69
N SER A 25 -5.48 -3.80 -11.09
CA SER A 25 -6.63 -4.38 -10.39
C SER A 25 -7.48 -5.21 -11.36
N PRO A 26 -7.97 -6.39 -10.96
CA PRO A 26 -8.83 -7.22 -11.80
C PRO A 26 -10.16 -6.50 -12.09
N THR A 27 -10.66 -6.62 -13.32
CA THR A 27 -11.92 -6.00 -13.76
C THR A 27 -13.18 -6.79 -13.38
N GLY A 28 -13.01 -7.92 -12.66
CA GLY A 28 -14.09 -8.80 -12.25
C GLY A 28 -14.73 -8.40 -10.91
N PRO A 29 -15.85 -9.02 -10.54
CA PRO A 29 -16.47 -8.78 -9.24
C PRO A 29 -15.55 -9.21 -8.10
N MET A 30 -15.43 -8.38 -7.07
CA MET A 30 -14.71 -8.69 -5.83
C MET A 30 -15.70 -9.00 -4.72
N LEU A 31 -15.44 -10.06 -3.96
CA LEU A 31 -16.20 -10.39 -2.75
C LEU A 31 -15.42 -9.96 -1.51
N VAL A 32 -15.94 -8.98 -0.77
CA VAL A 32 -15.36 -8.48 0.47
C VAL A 32 -16.23 -8.89 1.65
N ILE A 33 -15.70 -9.75 2.54
CA ILE A 33 -16.42 -10.23 3.74
C ILE A 33 -15.83 -9.51 4.96
N LYS A 34 -16.62 -8.65 5.60
CA LYS A 34 -16.24 -7.94 6.83
C LYS A 34 -16.86 -8.62 8.06
N THR A 35 -16.11 -8.67 9.16
CA THR A 35 -16.53 -9.19 10.45
C THR A 35 -16.87 -8.08 11.44
N ASN A 36 -17.45 -8.42 12.57
CA ASN A 36 -17.68 -7.49 13.68
C ASN A 36 -16.38 -7.07 14.40
N LEU A 37 -15.26 -7.75 14.14
CA LEU A 37 -13.94 -7.42 14.69
C LEU A 37 -13.15 -6.48 13.77
N ASP A 38 -13.60 -6.31 12.52
CA ASP A 38 -12.91 -5.44 11.58
C ASP A 38 -13.12 -3.97 11.95
N PRO A 39 -12.10 -3.12 11.80
CA PRO A 39 -12.22 -1.69 12.03
C PRO A 39 -13.35 -1.09 11.20
N LYS A 40 -14.14 -0.21 11.83
CA LYS A 40 -15.26 0.46 11.12
C LYS A 40 -14.78 1.55 10.18
N ASN A 41 -13.60 2.10 10.43
CA ASN A 41 -13.02 3.20 9.67
C ASN A 41 -11.56 2.92 9.36
N VAL A 42 -11.12 3.36 8.19
CA VAL A 42 -9.73 3.28 7.71
C VAL A 42 -8.74 4.09 8.55
N THR A 43 -9.21 4.89 9.50
CA THR A 43 -8.39 5.66 10.45
C THR A 43 -8.13 4.90 11.75
N GLU A 44 -8.86 3.81 12.00
CA GLU A 44 -8.74 2.99 13.19
C GLU A 44 -7.72 1.87 12.96
N ASN A 45 -6.70 1.78 13.81
CA ASN A 45 -5.62 0.78 13.71
C ASN A 45 -4.85 0.77 12.38
N ASN A 46 -4.93 1.85 11.59
CA ASN A 46 -4.21 1.96 10.34
C ASN A 46 -2.80 2.53 10.59
N PRO A 47 -1.72 1.76 10.32
CA PRO A 47 -0.34 2.21 10.56
C PRO A 47 0.05 3.42 9.71
N TYR A 48 -0.68 3.68 8.62
CA TYR A 48 -0.46 4.85 7.76
C TYR A 48 -1.23 6.08 8.25
N TYR A 49 -2.24 5.91 9.12
CA TYR A 49 -2.95 7.02 9.73
C TYR A 49 -2.18 7.53 10.95
N HIS A 50 -1.28 8.47 10.71
CA HIS A 50 -0.51 9.11 11.77
C HIS A 50 -1.43 10.11 12.47
N ASN A 51 -1.86 9.76 13.69
CA ASN A 51 -2.85 10.43 14.55
C ASN A 51 -2.70 11.96 14.73
N GLU A 52 -1.63 12.57 14.22
CA GLU A 52 -1.38 14.00 14.40
C GLU A 52 -1.62 14.85 13.15
N LYS A 53 -1.44 14.38 11.90
CA LYS A 53 -1.55 15.25 10.71
C LYS A 53 -1.79 14.48 9.40
N ALA A 54 -2.99 13.93 9.20
CA ALA A 54 -3.44 13.76 7.81
C ALA A 54 -3.63 15.18 7.23
N LYS A 55 -2.80 15.55 6.24
CA LYS A 55 -2.92 16.85 5.54
C LYS A 55 -4.33 17.06 5.00
N ASP A 56 -4.94 15.97 4.52
CA ASP A 56 -6.33 15.91 4.11
C ASP A 56 -6.94 14.57 4.57
N PRO A 57 -7.71 14.58 5.69
CA PRO A 57 -8.39 13.39 6.18
C PRO A 57 -9.43 12.83 5.22
N LYS A 58 -9.94 13.64 4.29
CA LYS A 58 -10.94 13.23 3.31
C LYS A 58 -10.26 12.49 2.16
N GLU A 59 -9.22 13.07 1.56
CA GLU A 59 -8.44 12.42 0.51
C GLU A 59 -7.87 11.08 0.99
N PHE A 60 -7.39 11.02 2.23
CA PHE A 60 -6.94 9.77 2.84
C PHE A 60 -8.05 8.72 2.88
N LYS A 61 -9.26 9.08 3.31
CA LYS A 61 -10.39 8.16 3.32
C LYS A 61 -10.75 7.73 1.90
N ASP A 62 -10.90 8.69 0.99
CA ASP A 62 -11.28 8.47 -0.41
C ASP A 62 -10.29 7.53 -1.14
N TYR A 63 -9.01 7.50 -0.76
CA TYR A 63 -8.05 6.54 -1.31
C TYR A 63 -8.33 5.07 -0.94
N PHE A 64 -8.89 4.83 0.25
CA PHE A 64 -9.19 3.49 0.75
C PHE A 64 -10.66 3.09 0.56
N GLU A 65 -11.51 4.02 0.12
CA GLU A 65 -12.86 3.74 -0.32
C GLU A 65 -12.83 3.39 -1.83
N GLU A 66 -13.61 2.38 -2.24
CA GLU A 66 -13.76 1.98 -3.65
C GLU A 66 -14.75 2.87 -4.42
#